data_AF-A0A4V3CU93-F1
#
_entry.id   AF-A0A4V3CU93-F1
#
_cell.length_a   1.000
_cell.length_b   1.000
_cell.length_c   1.000
_cell.angle_alpha   90.00
_cell.angle_beta   90.00
_cell.angle_gamma   90.00
#
_symmetry.space_group_name_H-M   'P 1'
#
loop_
_entity.id
_entity.type
_entity.pdbx_description
1 polymer ?
#
loop_
_entity_poly.entity_id
_entity_poly.type
_entity_poly.pdbx_seq_one_letter_code
_entity_poly.pdbx_strand_id
1 'polypeptide(L)'
;MRAVWDDVPMSSTSPRHLPPRASSGPLTGVLFGQAARLRAVVNADLLPRERAAADALVLTAWLSAAQRERYAPSLRAPGSVEEFAERLADERRVVLEEGADPVADEVGAAAEAERGARQIPLRLLEGALLLGALVCVVLTVLRSLDAADLPGHLAAEAAPLLGGMLLCLVLAAVVGAVATRRRDRALLDWAVSRPGQLGRGLPLRRPLQGESAGPVVLWSLGPALLLGAGVLAIVAGAAVLLLSLMLRAEIVATEQAPALLIGGVIALVAATAAVYLGGRRRERRARRVRASESIGPSPLDEEPPAV
;
A
#
# COMPACT_ATOMS: atom_id res chain seq x y z
N MET A 1 53.49 24.89 -25.27
CA MET A 1 53.21 23.48 -25.59
C MET A 1 53.32 22.66 -24.31
N ARG A 2 52.20 22.03 -23.87
CA ARG A 2 52.07 20.87 -22.95
C ARG A 2 52.71 20.97 -21.55
N ALA A 3 52.14 20.47 -20.46
CA ALA A 3 50.82 19.95 -20.11
C ALA A 3 50.86 19.80 -18.57
N VAL A 4 49.92 20.40 -17.84
CA VAL A 4 49.69 20.10 -16.41
C VAL A 4 48.34 19.43 -16.35
N TRP A 5 48.36 18.10 -16.26
CA TRP A 5 47.19 17.31 -15.86
C TRP A 5 47.29 17.19 -14.35
N ASP A 6 46.60 18.08 -13.65
CA ASP A 6 46.23 17.83 -12.27
C ASP A 6 44.99 16.94 -12.29
N ASP A 7 45.17 15.70 -11.82
CA ASP A 7 44.10 14.77 -11.52
C ASP A 7 43.25 15.34 -10.37
N VAL A 8 42.25 16.14 -10.72
CA VAL A 8 41.14 16.44 -9.81
C VAL A 8 40.26 15.19 -9.78
N PRO A 9 40.05 14.52 -8.62
CA PRO A 9 39.03 13.50 -8.53
C PRO A 9 37.70 14.19 -8.82
N MET A 10 37.11 13.89 -9.99
CA MET A 10 35.75 14.27 -10.29
C MET A 10 34.86 13.66 -9.20
N SER A 11 34.50 14.49 -8.21
CA SER A 11 33.40 14.20 -7.31
C SER A 11 32.19 13.95 -8.19
N SER A 12 31.79 12.69 -8.30
CA SER A 12 30.54 12.29 -8.95
C SER A 12 29.39 12.86 -8.10
N THR A 13 29.05 14.12 -8.34
CA THR A 13 27.89 14.76 -7.75
C THR A 13 26.67 14.01 -8.27
N SER A 14 26.08 13.18 -7.40
CA SER A 14 24.88 12.42 -7.71
C SER A 14 23.77 13.40 -8.15
N PRO A 15 23.00 13.12 -9.22
CA PRO A 15 21.94 14.03 -9.67
C PRO A 15 20.91 14.26 -8.56
N ARG A 16 20.61 15.54 -8.28
CA ARG A 16 19.72 16.05 -7.20
C ARG A 16 18.24 15.64 -7.31
N HIS A 17 17.86 14.75 -8.23
CA HIS A 17 16.46 14.42 -8.51
C HIS A 17 16.10 12.96 -8.25
N LEU A 18 16.99 12.18 -7.63
CA LEU A 18 16.63 10.83 -7.20
C LEU A 18 16.05 10.88 -5.78
N PRO A 19 14.83 10.35 -5.57
CA PRO A 19 14.28 10.25 -4.22
C PRO A 19 15.21 9.40 -3.34
N PRO A 20 15.41 9.77 -2.07
CA PRO A 20 16.31 9.05 -1.18
C PRO A 20 15.90 7.58 -1.07
N ARG A 21 16.94 6.74 -0.99
CA ARG A 21 16.85 5.28 -0.90
C ARG A 21 16.22 4.90 0.45
N ALA A 22 14.89 4.81 0.52
CA ALA A 22 14.22 4.28 1.70
C ALA A 22 14.73 2.86 1.98
N SER A 23 15.27 2.67 3.18
CA SER A 23 15.90 1.45 3.65
C SER A 23 14.93 0.27 3.63
N SER A 24 15.44 -0.85 3.14
CA SER A 24 14.77 -2.13 2.95
C SER A 24 14.55 -2.88 4.26
N GLY A 25 13.32 -3.34 4.51
CA GLY A 25 12.95 -4.44 5.40
C GLY A 25 12.07 -5.46 4.65
N PRO A 26 11.87 -6.70 5.16
CA PRO A 26 12.54 -7.88 4.62
C PRO A 26 11.85 -8.57 3.42
N LEU A 27 12.69 -8.86 2.41
CA LEU A 27 12.80 -10.06 1.55
C LEU A 27 11.59 -10.69 0.82
N THR A 28 10.41 -10.08 0.76
CA THR A 28 9.32 -10.57 -0.13
C THR A 28 8.88 -9.60 -1.23
N GLY A 29 9.44 -8.38 -1.26
CA GLY A 29 9.02 -7.30 -2.18
C GLY A 29 9.83 -7.12 -3.47
N VAL A 30 10.87 -7.92 -3.70
CA VAL A 30 11.96 -7.57 -4.64
C VAL A 30 11.55 -7.66 -6.11
N LEU A 31 10.72 -8.63 -6.51
CA LEU A 31 10.46 -8.85 -7.95
C LEU A 31 9.26 -8.07 -8.52
N PHE A 32 8.26 -7.72 -7.70
CA PHE A 32 7.04 -7.04 -8.18
C PHE A 32 6.98 -5.54 -7.86
N GLY A 33 7.68 -5.08 -6.83
CA GLY A 33 7.79 -3.64 -6.51
C GLY A 33 8.74 -2.90 -7.46
N GLN A 34 9.71 -3.61 -8.03
CA GLN A 34 10.71 -3.03 -8.93
C GLN A 34 10.12 -2.57 -10.26
N ALA A 35 9.16 -3.28 -10.86
CA ALA A 35 8.57 -2.86 -12.15
C ALA A 35 7.71 -1.59 -12.03
N ALA A 36 6.94 -1.44 -10.95
CA ALA A 36 6.18 -0.22 -10.68
C ALA A 36 7.11 0.96 -10.34
N ARG A 37 8.20 0.69 -9.60
CA ARG A 37 9.24 1.68 -9.31
C ARG A 37 10.03 2.08 -10.57
N LEU A 38 10.37 1.14 -11.44
CA LEU A 38 11.02 1.37 -12.73
C LEU A 38 10.14 2.20 -13.66
N ARG A 39 8.83 1.93 -13.75
CA ARG A 39 7.91 2.78 -14.52
C ARG A 39 7.73 4.17 -13.90
N ALA A 40 7.77 4.28 -12.57
CA ALA A 40 7.74 5.58 -11.90
C ALA A 40 9.02 6.40 -12.17
N VAL A 41 10.18 5.74 -12.22
CA VAL A 41 11.48 6.30 -12.60
C VAL A 41 11.51 6.69 -14.08
N VAL A 42 11.03 5.83 -14.99
CA VAL A 42 10.91 6.14 -16.43
C VAL A 42 9.95 7.32 -16.65
N ASN A 43 8.87 7.41 -15.89
CA ASN A 43 7.99 8.57 -15.94
C ASN A 43 8.58 9.81 -15.24
N ALA A 44 9.69 9.69 -14.49
CA ALA A 44 10.38 10.86 -13.93
C ALA A 44 11.09 11.68 -15.02
N ASP A 45 11.31 11.09 -16.20
CA ASP A 45 11.84 11.74 -17.41
C ASP A 45 10.76 12.44 -18.25
N LEU A 46 9.51 12.51 -17.77
CA LEU A 46 8.44 13.25 -18.46
C LEU A 46 8.72 14.76 -18.39
N LEU A 47 8.43 15.46 -19.49
CA LEU A 47 8.44 16.92 -19.51
C LEU A 47 7.48 17.48 -18.44
N PRO A 48 7.78 18.65 -17.82
CA PRO A 48 6.96 19.24 -16.77
C PRO A 48 5.46 19.31 -17.09
N ARG A 49 5.11 19.67 -18.33
CA ARG A 49 3.73 19.74 -18.83
C ARG A 49 3.02 18.38 -18.85
N GLU A 50 3.69 17.33 -19.33
CA GLU A 50 3.12 15.98 -19.40
C GLU A 50 2.94 15.39 -18.00
N ARG A 51 3.91 15.63 -17.13
CA ARG A 51 3.82 15.26 -15.71
C ARG A 51 2.67 15.98 -15.02
N ALA A 52 2.53 17.29 -15.22
CA ALA A 52 1.46 18.09 -14.62
C ALA A 52 0.08 17.59 -15.04
N ALA A 53 -0.12 17.32 -16.33
CA ALA A 53 -1.38 16.78 -16.85
C ALA A 53 -1.71 15.40 -16.27
N ALA A 54 -0.72 14.49 -16.21
CA ALA A 54 -0.92 13.16 -15.65
C ALA A 54 -1.26 13.20 -14.15
N ASP A 55 -0.55 14.02 -13.37
CA ASP A 55 -0.80 14.18 -11.94
C ASP A 55 -2.17 14.83 -11.69
N ALA A 56 -2.55 15.85 -12.48
CA ALA A 56 -3.83 16.51 -12.37
C ALA A 56 -5.02 15.57 -12.64
N LEU A 57 -4.91 14.68 -13.64
CA LEU A 57 -5.92 13.65 -13.88
C LEU A 57 -6.05 12.67 -12.70
N VAL A 58 -4.91 12.26 -12.13
CA VAL A 58 -4.89 11.37 -10.96
C VAL A 58 -5.52 12.04 -9.73
N LEU A 59 -5.18 13.30 -9.46
CA LEU A 59 -5.75 14.09 -8.36
C LEU A 59 -7.25 14.33 -8.57
N THR A 60 -7.65 14.73 -9.77
CA THR A 60 -9.06 14.98 -10.12
C THR A 60 -9.90 13.73 -9.91
N ALA A 61 -9.40 12.56 -10.33
CA ALA A 61 -10.07 11.27 -10.12
C ALA A 61 -10.05 10.80 -8.65
N TRP A 62 -9.13 11.31 -7.84
CA TRP A 62 -9.03 10.93 -6.42
C TRP A 62 -9.89 11.83 -5.51
N LEU A 63 -10.01 13.12 -5.84
CA LEU A 63 -10.84 14.07 -5.12
C LEU A 63 -12.34 13.73 -5.27
N SER A 64 -13.09 13.94 -4.20
CA SER A 64 -14.56 13.86 -4.24
C SER A 64 -15.17 15.07 -4.95
N ALA A 65 -16.42 14.97 -5.41
CA ALA A 65 -17.12 16.08 -6.06
C ALA A 65 -17.14 17.34 -5.18
N ALA A 66 -17.50 17.20 -3.90
CA ALA A 66 -17.49 18.29 -2.92
C ALA A 66 -16.09 18.88 -2.64
N GLN A 67 -15.02 18.11 -2.84
CA GLN A 67 -13.66 18.63 -2.75
C GLN A 67 -13.31 19.45 -3.99
N ARG A 68 -13.67 18.98 -5.18
CA ARG A 68 -13.48 19.72 -6.43
C ARG A 68 -14.27 21.03 -6.43
N GLU A 69 -15.53 21.00 -6.02
CA GLU A 69 -16.37 22.20 -5.92
C GLU A 69 -15.79 23.26 -4.97
N ARG A 70 -15.22 22.83 -3.83
CA ARG A 70 -14.56 23.75 -2.88
C ARG A 70 -13.27 24.36 -3.44
N TYR A 71 -12.53 23.63 -4.27
CA TYR A 71 -11.27 24.10 -4.87
C TYR A 71 -11.46 24.82 -6.22
N ALA A 72 -12.60 24.63 -6.89
CA ALA A 72 -12.88 25.23 -8.19
C ALA A 72 -12.73 26.77 -8.23
N PRO A 73 -13.13 27.53 -7.18
CA PRO A 73 -12.92 28.98 -7.16
C PRO A 73 -11.44 29.40 -7.20
N SER A 74 -10.54 28.67 -6.53
CA SER A 74 -9.11 29.00 -6.55
C SER A 74 -8.47 28.74 -7.92
N LEU A 75 -8.97 27.76 -8.66
CA LEU A 75 -8.56 27.47 -10.03
C LEU A 75 -9.22 28.38 -11.08
N ARG A 76 -10.22 29.18 -10.68
CA ARG A 76 -11.13 29.89 -11.59
C ARG A 76 -11.75 28.94 -12.62
N ALA A 77 -12.10 27.73 -12.16
CA ALA A 77 -12.58 26.62 -12.98
C ALA A 77 -13.99 26.17 -12.53
N PRO A 78 -15.03 27.02 -12.64
CA PRO A 78 -16.38 26.68 -12.20
C PRO A 78 -17.09 25.63 -13.09
N GLY A 79 -16.50 25.24 -14.22
CA GLY A 79 -17.10 24.33 -15.19
C GLY A 79 -16.89 22.84 -14.93
N SER A 80 -16.61 22.07 -15.99
CA SER A 80 -16.66 20.61 -15.97
C SER A 80 -15.44 19.96 -15.26
N VAL A 81 -15.49 18.64 -15.06
CA VAL A 81 -14.38 17.88 -14.45
C VAL A 81 -13.12 17.96 -15.31
N GLU A 82 -13.29 18.04 -16.63
CA GLU A 82 -12.21 18.22 -17.60
C GLU A 82 -11.57 19.60 -17.46
N GLU A 83 -12.37 20.67 -17.37
CA GLU A 83 -11.85 22.03 -17.15
C GLU A 83 -11.11 22.11 -15.81
N PHE A 84 -11.64 21.49 -14.76
CA PHE A 84 -10.96 21.40 -13.47
C PHE A 84 -9.59 20.71 -13.60
N ALA A 85 -9.52 19.60 -14.34
CA ALA A 85 -8.27 18.88 -14.54
C ALA A 85 -7.25 19.69 -15.36
N GLU A 86 -7.68 20.38 -16.41
CA GLU A 86 -6.83 21.25 -17.22
C GLU A 86 -6.27 22.42 -16.40
N ARG A 87 -7.12 23.10 -15.62
CA ARG A 87 -6.70 24.22 -14.77
C ARG A 87 -5.77 23.78 -13.64
N LEU A 88 -6.02 22.62 -13.05
CA LEU A 88 -5.11 22.03 -12.07
C LEU A 88 -3.76 21.63 -12.70
N ALA A 89 -3.78 21.14 -13.94
CA ALA A 89 -2.56 20.84 -14.68
C ALA A 89 -1.74 22.12 -14.96
N ASP A 90 -2.40 23.23 -15.31
CA ASP A 90 -1.73 24.52 -15.50
C ASP A 90 -1.10 25.03 -14.19
N GLU A 91 -1.82 24.99 -13.07
CA GLU A 91 -1.29 25.38 -11.75
C GLU A 91 -0.04 24.56 -11.39
N ARG A 92 -0.12 23.25 -11.60
CA ARG A 92 0.96 22.31 -11.28
C ARG A 92 2.14 22.42 -12.24
N ARG A 93 1.89 22.76 -13.51
CA ARG A 93 2.94 23.04 -14.51
C ARG A 93 3.77 24.24 -14.08
N VAL A 94 3.12 25.34 -13.70
CA VAL A 94 3.81 26.56 -13.23
C VAL A 94 4.73 26.22 -12.07
N VAL A 95 4.25 25.46 -11.09
CA VAL A 95 5.07 25.05 -9.94
C VAL A 95 6.25 24.13 -10.34
N LEU A 96 6.08 23.26 -11.33
CA LEU A 96 7.16 22.39 -11.83
C LEU A 96 8.20 23.14 -12.66
N GLU A 97 7.79 24.17 -13.42
CA GLU A 97 8.65 24.94 -14.32
C GLU A 97 9.38 26.08 -13.58
N GLU A 98 8.67 26.80 -12.71
CA GLU A 98 9.15 28.00 -12.03
C GLU A 98 9.63 27.71 -10.60
N GLY A 99 9.26 26.55 -10.06
CA GLY A 99 9.44 26.22 -8.64
C GLY A 99 8.25 26.70 -7.80
N ALA A 100 8.10 26.13 -6.59
CA ALA A 100 7.14 26.65 -5.63
C ALA A 100 7.80 27.73 -4.77
N ASP A 101 7.25 28.94 -4.82
CA ASP A 101 7.56 29.96 -3.81
C ASP A 101 7.18 29.45 -2.42
N PRO A 102 8.05 29.63 -1.41
CA PRO A 102 7.78 29.20 -0.06
C PRO A 102 6.59 29.99 0.51
N VAL A 103 5.52 29.28 0.86
CA VAL A 103 4.38 29.89 1.55
C VAL A 103 4.68 29.90 3.05
N ALA A 104 4.55 31.06 3.68
CA ALA A 104 4.73 31.20 5.12
C ALA A 104 3.83 30.20 5.88
N ASP A 105 4.40 29.48 6.85
CA ASP A 105 3.70 28.49 7.67
C ASP A 105 3.08 27.29 6.89
N GLU A 106 3.54 27.01 5.66
CA GLU A 106 3.06 25.84 4.91
C GLU A 106 3.41 24.53 5.62
N VAL A 107 4.67 24.38 6.02
CA VAL A 107 5.19 23.18 6.70
C VAL A 107 4.61 23.05 8.11
N GLY A 108 4.51 24.15 8.86
CA GLY A 108 3.96 24.18 10.21
C GLY A 108 2.49 23.76 10.22
N ALA A 109 1.67 24.39 9.38
CA ALA A 109 0.27 24.03 9.24
C ALA A 109 0.04 22.62 8.67
N ALA A 110 0.90 22.14 7.76
CA ALA A 110 0.83 20.76 7.29
C ALA A 110 1.13 19.76 8.43
N ALA A 111 2.11 20.07 9.30
CA ALA A 111 2.42 19.26 10.47
C ALA A 111 1.28 19.27 11.50
N GLU A 112 0.59 20.39 11.67
CA GLU A 112 -0.62 20.49 12.49
C GLU A 112 -1.77 19.66 11.92
N ALA A 113 -2.02 19.78 10.62
CA ALA A 113 -3.00 18.95 9.92
C ALA A 113 -2.68 17.46 10.04
N GLU A 114 -1.40 17.08 9.92
CA GLU A 114 -0.96 15.70 10.10
C GLU A 114 -1.19 15.21 11.53
N ARG A 115 -0.93 16.04 12.55
CA ARG A 115 -1.22 15.74 13.96
C ARG A 115 -2.72 15.58 14.20
N GLY A 116 -3.55 16.49 13.68
CA GLY A 116 -5.01 16.43 13.81
C GLY A 116 -5.64 15.26 13.05
N ALA A 117 -5.03 14.84 11.93
CA ALA A 117 -5.49 13.71 11.13
C ALA A 117 -5.12 12.34 11.74
N ARG A 118 -4.33 12.29 12.84
CA ARG A 118 -3.92 11.03 13.47
C ARG A 118 -5.12 10.30 14.06
N GLN A 119 -5.42 9.14 13.48
CA GLN A 119 -6.48 8.26 13.95
C GLN A 119 -5.99 7.36 15.11
N ILE A 120 -5.41 7.95 16.17
CA ILE A 120 -4.83 7.23 17.32
C ILE A 120 -5.76 6.13 17.87
N PRO A 121 -7.06 6.38 18.16
CA PRO A 121 -7.92 5.32 18.71
C PRO A 121 -8.08 4.13 17.76
N LEU A 122 -8.22 4.38 16.45
CA LEU A 122 -8.29 3.30 15.46
C LEU A 122 -6.95 2.57 15.30
N ARG A 123 -5.82 3.25 15.49
CA ARG A 123 -4.50 2.62 15.47
C ARG A 123 -4.24 1.75 16.69
N LEU A 124 -4.70 2.16 17.86
CA LEU A 124 -4.67 1.34 19.07
C LEU A 124 -5.54 0.09 18.91
N LEU A 125 -6.74 0.24 18.33
CA LEU A 125 -7.61 -0.89 18.01
C LEU A 125 -6.98 -1.85 16.99
N GLU A 126 -6.36 -1.33 15.91
CA GLU A 126 -5.59 -2.14 14.96
C GLU A 126 -4.50 -2.93 15.66
N GLY A 127 -3.72 -2.29 16.53
CA GLY A 127 -2.67 -2.94 17.32
C GLY A 127 -3.20 -4.02 18.25
N ALA A 128 -4.30 -3.75 18.96
CA ALA A 128 -4.95 -4.72 19.86
C ALA A 128 -5.48 -5.94 19.10
N LEU A 129 -6.04 -5.75 17.90
CA LEU A 129 -6.52 -6.83 17.05
C LEU A 129 -5.36 -7.68 16.51
N LEU A 130 -4.25 -7.06 16.10
CA LEU A 130 -3.05 -7.79 15.69
C LEU A 130 -2.42 -8.59 16.84
N LEU A 131 -2.41 -8.01 18.04
CA LEU A 131 -1.99 -8.72 19.25
C LEU A 131 -2.91 -9.92 19.54
N GLY A 132 -4.23 -9.74 19.43
CA GLY A 132 -5.20 -10.82 19.57
C GLY A 132 -4.98 -11.95 18.57
N ALA A 133 -4.72 -11.61 17.30
CA ALA A 133 -4.37 -12.61 16.28
C ALA A 133 -3.09 -13.38 16.65
N LEU A 134 -2.06 -12.69 17.14
CA LEU A 134 -0.81 -13.31 17.60
C LEU A 134 -1.06 -14.27 18.78
N VAL A 135 -1.87 -13.86 19.76
CA VAL A 135 -2.24 -14.71 20.90
C VAL A 135 -2.95 -15.98 20.41
N CYS A 136 -3.88 -15.88 19.47
CA CYS A 136 -4.52 -17.06 18.88
C CYS A 136 -3.51 -18.01 18.22
N VAL A 137 -2.52 -17.49 17.48
CA VAL A 137 -1.45 -18.31 16.88
C VAL A 137 -0.66 -19.03 17.96
N VAL A 138 -0.19 -18.31 18.98
CA VAL A 138 0.62 -18.88 20.06
C VAL A 138 -0.14 -19.98 20.80
N LEU A 139 -1.41 -19.73 21.14
CA LEU A 139 -2.25 -20.74 21.79
C LEU A 139 -2.49 -21.96 20.90
N THR A 140 -2.65 -21.76 19.59
CA THR A 140 -2.81 -22.87 18.64
C THR A 140 -1.56 -23.75 18.62
N VAL A 141 -0.37 -23.13 18.56
CA VAL A 141 0.91 -23.85 18.55
C VAL A 141 1.12 -24.59 19.87
N LEU A 142 0.95 -23.91 21.01
CA LEU A 142 1.15 -24.52 22.33
C LEU A 142 0.25 -25.74 22.53
N ARG A 143 -1.03 -25.63 22.20
CA ARG A 143 -1.96 -26.77 22.34
C ARG A 143 -1.66 -27.91 21.39
N SER A 144 -1.18 -27.59 20.18
CA SER A 144 -0.79 -28.61 19.20
C SER A 144 0.46 -29.41 19.63
N LEU A 145 1.33 -28.82 20.44
CA LEU A 145 2.53 -29.51 20.97
C LEU A 145 2.16 -30.56 22.04
N ASP A 146 1.07 -30.34 22.76
CA ASP A 146 0.60 -31.24 23.83
C ASP A 146 -0.35 -32.35 23.31
N ALA A 147 -0.69 -32.34 22.01
CA ALA A 147 -1.67 -33.23 21.43
C ALA A 147 -1.08 -34.60 21.03
N ALA A 148 -1.61 -35.68 21.62
CA ALA A 148 -1.26 -37.06 21.24
C ALA A 148 -1.97 -37.54 19.96
N ASP A 149 -3.13 -36.94 19.63
CA ASP A 149 -3.89 -37.20 18.40
C ASP A 149 -4.18 -35.89 17.67
N LEU A 150 -3.34 -35.59 16.67
CA LEU A 150 -3.38 -34.35 15.90
C LEU A 150 -4.72 -34.08 15.18
N PRO A 151 -5.32 -35.03 14.42
CA PRO A 151 -6.54 -34.76 13.66
C PRO A 151 -7.77 -34.43 14.52
N GLY A 152 -7.99 -35.13 15.63
CA GLY A 152 -9.09 -34.84 16.55
C GLY A 152 -8.92 -33.49 17.27
N HIS A 153 -7.69 -33.18 17.68
CA HIS A 153 -7.34 -31.92 18.34
C HIS A 153 -7.46 -30.70 17.42
N LEU A 154 -7.06 -30.85 16.15
CA LEU A 154 -7.16 -29.77 15.16
C LEU A 154 -8.62 -29.35 14.92
N ALA A 155 -9.56 -30.30 14.91
CA ALA A 155 -10.98 -30.03 14.69
C ALA A 155 -11.68 -29.39 15.90
N ALA A 156 -11.35 -29.81 17.14
CA ALA A 156 -12.05 -29.36 18.34
C ALA A 156 -11.45 -28.10 18.97
N GLU A 157 -10.12 -27.96 18.98
CA GLU A 157 -9.42 -26.93 19.76
C GLU A 157 -8.66 -25.92 18.90
N ALA A 158 -8.03 -26.36 17.81
CA ALA A 158 -7.29 -25.46 16.92
C ALA A 158 -8.21 -24.68 15.97
N ALA A 159 -9.27 -25.31 15.45
CA ALA A 159 -10.23 -24.68 14.54
C ALA A 159 -10.84 -23.36 15.10
N PRO A 160 -11.34 -23.29 16.35
CA PRO A 160 -11.88 -22.03 16.88
C PRO A 160 -10.79 -20.96 17.07
N LEU A 161 -9.57 -21.35 17.44
CA LEU A 161 -8.45 -20.41 17.58
C LEU A 161 -8.00 -19.86 16.23
N LEU A 162 -7.93 -20.69 15.19
CA LEU A 162 -7.64 -20.27 13.82
C LEU A 162 -8.75 -19.37 13.27
N GLY A 163 -10.02 -19.67 13.57
CA GLY A 163 -11.17 -18.81 13.25
C GLY A 163 -11.07 -17.45 13.94
N GLY A 164 -10.74 -17.43 15.23
CA GLY A 164 -10.51 -16.20 16.00
C GLY A 164 -9.35 -15.37 15.44
N MET A 165 -8.22 -16.02 15.11
CA MET A 165 -7.08 -15.38 14.45
C MET A 165 -7.50 -14.71 13.13
N LEU A 166 -8.20 -15.45 12.26
CA LEU A 166 -8.65 -14.93 10.97
C LEU A 166 -9.57 -13.73 11.15
N LEU A 167 -10.52 -13.80 12.09
CA LEU A 167 -11.43 -12.70 12.39
C LEU A 167 -10.65 -11.46 12.87
N CYS A 168 -9.71 -11.62 13.81
CA CYS A 168 -8.85 -10.54 14.29
C CYS A 168 -8.05 -9.90 13.16
N LEU A 169 -7.47 -10.69 12.25
CA LEU A 169 -6.71 -10.18 11.10
C LEU A 169 -7.60 -9.40 10.12
N VAL A 170 -8.80 -9.92 9.82
CA VAL A 170 -9.75 -9.22 8.93
C VAL A 170 -10.21 -7.91 9.56
N LEU A 171 -10.56 -7.91 10.85
CA LEU A 171 -10.94 -6.69 11.57
C LEU A 171 -9.79 -5.70 11.63
N ALA A 172 -8.56 -6.14 11.92
CA ALA A 172 -7.37 -5.28 11.92
C ALA A 172 -7.15 -4.65 10.53
N ALA A 173 -7.34 -5.43 9.46
CA ALA A 173 -7.25 -4.91 8.10
C ALA A 173 -8.33 -3.88 7.80
N VAL A 174 -9.57 -4.10 8.20
CA VAL A 174 -10.67 -3.15 8.01
C VAL A 174 -10.40 -1.86 8.80
N VAL A 175 -10.10 -1.96 10.10
CA VAL A 175 -9.81 -0.83 10.97
C VAL A 175 -8.61 -0.03 10.46
N GLY A 176 -7.51 -0.72 10.10
CA GLY A 176 -6.32 -0.10 9.54
C GLY A 176 -6.59 0.59 8.19
N ALA A 177 -7.48 0.04 7.35
CA ALA A 177 -7.88 0.67 6.09
C ALA A 177 -8.81 1.87 6.29
N VAL A 178 -9.70 1.84 7.28
CA VAL A 178 -10.56 2.98 7.65
C VAL A 178 -9.72 4.11 8.23
N ALA A 179 -8.76 3.79 9.11
CA ALA A 179 -7.85 4.76 9.71
C ALA A 179 -7.02 5.50 8.67
N THR A 180 -6.45 4.78 7.68
CA THR A 180 -5.70 5.40 6.58
C THR A 180 -6.59 6.25 5.70
N ARG A 181 -7.78 5.76 5.31
CA ARG A 181 -8.74 6.54 4.52
C ARG A 181 -9.18 7.83 5.20
N ARG A 182 -9.45 7.80 6.51
CA ARG A 182 -9.85 8.99 7.28
C ARG A 182 -8.70 9.99 7.38
N ARG A 183 -7.48 9.52 7.66
CA ARG A 183 -6.27 10.37 7.66
C ARG A 183 -6.07 11.03 6.30
N ASP A 184 -6.07 10.24 5.22
CA ASP A 184 -5.83 10.74 3.87
C ASP A 184 -6.92 11.75 3.46
N ARG A 185 -8.19 11.50 3.81
CA ARG A 185 -9.29 12.42 3.52
C ARG A 185 -9.13 13.75 4.25
N ALA A 186 -8.78 13.73 5.54
CA ALA A 186 -8.54 14.95 6.32
C ALA A 186 -7.38 15.77 5.74
N LEU A 187 -6.31 15.12 5.30
CA LEU A 187 -5.17 15.78 4.65
C LEU A 187 -5.51 16.35 3.27
N LEU A 188 -6.32 15.65 2.48
CA LEU A 188 -6.83 16.18 1.22
C LEU A 188 -7.80 17.35 1.43
N ASP A 189 -8.65 17.28 2.47
CA ASP A 189 -9.55 18.37 2.83
C ASP A 189 -8.77 19.62 3.27
N TRP A 190 -7.67 19.44 4.02
CA TRP A 190 -6.73 20.51 4.32
C TRP A 190 -6.13 21.13 3.05
N ALA A 191 -5.64 20.30 2.12
CA ALA A 191 -5.05 20.82 0.88
C ALA A 191 -6.08 21.57 0.01
N VAL A 192 -7.31 21.06 -0.06
CA VAL A 192 -8.42 21.72 -0.78
C VAL A 192 -8.82 23.05 -0.14
N SER A 193 -8.62 23.23 1.17
CA SER A 193 -8.95 24.49 1.84
C SER A 193 -7.96 25.62 1.56
N ARG A 194 -6.82 25.33 0.92
CA ARG A 194 -5.73 26.28 0.68
C ARG A 194 -5.53 26.50 -0.83
N PRO A 195 -5.67 27.73 -1.33
CA PRO A 195 -5.48 28.01 -2.76
C PRO A 195 -4.03 27.72 -3.16
N GLY A 196 -3.84 27.04 -4.29
CA GLY A 196 -2.50 26.75 -4.80
C GLY A 196 -1.81 25.53 -4.17
N GLN A 197 -2.42 24.86 -3.20
CA GLN A 197 -1.79 23.74 -2.48
C GLN A 197 -1.79 22.45 -3.30
N LEU A 198 -2.84 22.20 -4.11
CA LEU A 198 -2.90 20.98 -4.92
C LEU A 198 -1.88 20.97 -6.06
N GLY A 199 -1.53 22.14 -6.62
CA GLY A 199 -0.44 22.31 -7.56
C GLY A 199 0.93 22.11 -6.89
N ARG A 200 1.13 22.63 -5.67
CA ARG A 200 2.37 22.45 -4.91
C ARG A 200 2.57 21.05 -4.34
N GLY A 201 1.50 20.29 -4.12
CA GLY A 201 1.54 19.00 -3.43
C GLY A 201 1.45 19.16 -1.91
N LEU A 202 1.61 18.07 -1.16
CA LEU A 202 1.46 18.08 0.30
C LEU A 202 2.82 17.86 1.00
N PRO A 203 3.34 18.84 1.77
CA PRO A 203 4.60 18.70 2.49
C PRO A 203 4.41 17.85 3.76
N LEU A 204 4.25 16.54 3.55
CA LEU A 204 3.98 15.57 4.62
C LEU A 204 5.24 14.77 4.99
N ARG A 205 5.44 14.50 6.28
CA ARG A 205 6.53 13.62 6.73
C ARG A 205 6.28 12.16 6.38
N ARG A 206 5.00 11.75 6.33
CA ARG A 206 4.59 10.40 5.94
C ARG A 206 3.68 10.48 4.72
N PRO A 207 3.96 9.72 3.64
CA PRO A 207 3.18 9.79 2.42
C PRO A 207 1.71 9.47 2.68
N LEU A 208 0.85 10.09 1.87
CA LEU A 208 -0.55 9.68 1.77
C LEU A 208 -0.61 8.22 1.33
N GLN A 209 -1.63 7.49 1.78
CA GLN A 209 -1.77 6.06 1.52
C GLN A 209 -0.63 5.20 2.06
N GLY A 210 0.10 5.71 3.07
CA GLY A 210 1.04 4.92 3.87
C GLY A 210 0.36 3.63 4.35
N GLU A 211 1.06 2.51 4.16
CA GLU A 211 0.48 1.21 4.43
C GLU A 211 0.30 0.98 5.94
N SER A 212 -0.88 0.47 6.32
CA SER A 212 -1.19 0.05 7.67
C SER A 212 -0.84 -1.43 7.87
N ALA A 213 -0.44 -1.80 9.08
CA ALA A 213 0.07 -3.15 9.36
C ALA A 213 -0.98 -4.23 9.08
N GLY A 214 -2.24 -4.02 9.49
CA GLY A 214 -3.33 -4.97 9.29
C GLY A 214 -3.54 -5.35 7.81
N PRO A 215 -3.79 -4.38 6.92
CA PRO A 215 -3.90 -4.65 5.49
C PRO A 215 -2.64 -5.28 4.91
N VAL A 216 -1.44 -4.83 5.31
CA VAL A 216 -0.19 -5.40 4.78
C VAL A 216 -0.11 -6.89 5.09
N VAL A 217 -0.31 -7.26 6.35
CA VAL A 217 -0.28 -8.65 6.82
C VAL A 217 -1.28 -9.51 6.04
N LEU A 218 -2.53 -9.02 5.87
CA LEU A 218 -3.55 -9.76 5.13
C LEU A 218 -3.20 -9.93 3.64
N TRP A 219 -2.67 -8.89 3.00
CA TRP A 219 -2.31 -8.93 1.58
C TRP A 219 -1.01 -9.66 1.29
N SER A 220 -0.11 -9.79 2.26
CA SER A 220 1.12 -10.58 2.13
C SER A 220 0.90 -12.06 2.43
N LEU A 221 0.18 -12.38 3.50
CA LEU A 221 0.00 -13.76 3.95
C LEU A 221 -1.18 -14.46 3.26
N GLY A 222 -2.28 -13.75 3.00
CA GLY A 222 -3.50 -14.35 2.46
C GLY A 222 -3.27 -15.13 1.15
N PRO A 223 -2.69 -14.53 0.10
CA PRO A 223 -2.43 -15.23 -1.16
C PRO A 223 -1.44 -16.40 -1.00
N ALA A 224 -0.44 -16.27 -0.14
CA ALA A 224 0.54 -17.33 0.11
C ALA A 224 -0.11 -18.53 0.80
N LEU A 225 -0.96 -18.28 1.80
CA LEU A 225 -1.72 -19.31 2.49
C LEU A 225 -2.74 -20.00 1.57
N LEU A 226 -3.46 -19.23 0.74
CA LEU A 226 -4.38 -19.80 -0.25
C LEU A 226 -3.65 -20.67 -1.29
N LEU A 227 -2.46 -20.25 -1.73
CA LEU A 227 -1.66 -21.03 -2.66
C LEU A 227 -1.20 -22.34 -2.01
N GLY A 228 -0.63 -22.28 -0.80
CA GLY A 228 -0.20 -23.46 -0.06
C GLY A 228 -1.34 -24.42 0.24
N ALA A 229 -2.46 -23.92 0.76
CA ALA A 229 -3.66 -24.70 1.03
C ALA A 229 -4.25 -25.30 -0.26
N GLY A 230 -4.24 -24.56 -1.36
CA GLY A 230 -4.73 -25.03 -2.66
C GLY A 230 -3.91 -26.19 -3.21
N VAL A 231 -2.58 -26.08 -3.18
CA VAL A 231 -1.67 -27.17 -3.60
C VAL A 231 -1.85 -28.39 -2.70
N LEU A 232 -1.89 -28.21 -1.37
CA LEU A 232 -2.07 -29.32 -0.44
C LEU A 232 -3.41 -30.03 -0.64
N ALA A 233 -4.51 -29.28 -0.82
CA ALA A 233 -5.83 -29.86 -1.06
C ALA A 233 -5.88 -30.66 -2.36
N ILE A 234 -5.24 -30.16 -3.44
CA ILE A 234 -5.17 -30.88 -4.71
C ILE A 234 -4.38 -32.18 -4.57
N VAL A 235 -3.19 -32.12 -3.95
CA VAL A 235 -2.33 -33.29 -3.74
C VAL A 235 -3.02 -34.32 -2.86
N ALA A 236 -3.66 -33.90 -1.77
CA ALA A 236 -4.41 -34.79 -0.88
C ALA A 236 -5.60 -35.44 -1.60
N GLY A 237 -6.41 -34.66 -2.33
CA GLY A 237 -7.54 -35.19 -3.09
C GLY A 237 -7.11 -36.17 -4.18
N ALA A 238 -6.04 -35.86 -4.91
CA ALA A 238 -5.47 -36.76 -5.92
C ALA A 238 -4.94 -38.05 -5.30
N ALA A 239 -4.23 -37.97 -4.17
CA ALA A 239 -3.71 -39.14 -3.47
C ALA A 239 -4.83 -40.05 -2.96
N VAL A 240 -5.90 -39.49 -2.38
CA VAL A 240 -7.06 -40.27 -1.92
C VAL A 240 -7.75 -40.98 -3.09
N LEU A 241 -7.94 -40.30 -4.24
CA LEU A 241 -8.52 -40.93 -5.43
C LEU A 241 -7.64 -42.06 -5.97
N LEU A 242 -6.33 -41.84 -6.07
CA LEU A 242 -5.39 -42.87 -6.52
C LEU A 242 -5.38 -44.09 -5.58
N LEU A 243 -5.32 -43.87 -4.27
CA LEU A 243 -5.39 -44.94 -3.28
C LEU A 243 -6.69 -45.73 -3.39
N SER A 244 -7.81 -45.04 -3.57
CA SER A 244 -9.14 -45.67 -3.71
C SER A 244 -9.22 -46.53 -4.97
N LEU A 245 -8.66 -46.05 -6.08
CA LEU A 245 -8.57 -46.81 -7.34
C LEU A 245 -7.63 -48.01 -7.23
N MET A 246 -6.49 -47.88 -6.55
CA MET A 246 -5.50 -48.95 -6.42
C MET A 246 -5.91 -50.04 -5.41
N LEU A 247 -6.52 -49.67 -4.28
CA LEU A 247 -6.86 -50.61 -3.21
C LEU A 247 -8.22 -51.27 -3.39
N ARG A 248 -9.05 -50.82 -4.35
CA ARG A 248 -10.43 -51.31 -4.58
C ARG A 248 -11.28 -51.36 -3.28
N ALA A 249 -10.91 -50.58 -2.28
CA ALA A 249 -11.60 -50.48 -1.02
C ALA A 249 -12.42 -49.19 -0.99
N GLU A 250 -13.61 -49.23 -0.39
CA GLU A 250 -14.34 -48.03 0.00
C GLU A 250 -13.56 -47.34 1.12
N ILE A 251 -12.61 -46.50 0.74
CA ILE A 251 -11.95 -45.58 1.67
C ILE A 251 -13.01 -44.54 2.04
N VAL A 252 -13.34 -44.40 3.33
CA VAL A 252 -14.36 -43.47 3.87
C VAL A 252 -14.19 -42.00 3.37
N ALA A 253 -13.03 -41.65 2.82
CA ALA A 253 -12.70 -40.32 2.31
C ALA A 253 -12.90 -40.12 0.78
N THR A 254 -13.32 -41.13 -0.01
CA THR A 254 -13.51 -40.97 -1.47
C THR A 254 -14.49 -39.85 -1.82
N GLU A 255 -15.56 -39.69 -1.04
CA GLU A 255 -16.58 -38.65 -1.26
C GLU A 255 -16.01 -37.23 -1.08
N GLN A 256 -14.96 -37.08 -0.28
CA GLN A 256 -14.34 -35.79 0.05
C GLN A 256 -13.24 -35.41 -0.95
N ALA A 257 -12.67 -36.38 -1.66
CA ALA A 257 -11.60 -36.16 -2.61
C ALA A 257 -11.94 -35.20 -3.78
N PRO A 258 -13.13 -35.29 -4.44
CA PRO A 258 -13.51 -34.29 -5.44
C PRO A 258 -13.70 -32.89 -4.84
N ALA A 259 -14.22 -32.79 -3.61
CA ALA A 259 -14.36 -31.50 -2.92
C ALA A 259 -13.00 -30.86 -2.61
N LEU A 260 -12.00 -31.66 -2.21
CA LEU A 260 -10.63 -31.21 -2.00
C LEU A 260 -9.97 -30.71 -3.30
N LEU A 261 -10.15 -31.43 -4.40
CA LEU A 261 -9.65 -31.01 -5.72
C LEU A 261 -10.28 -29.70 -6.18
N ILE A 262 -11.62 -29.62 -6.16
CA ILE A 262 -12.35 -28.43 -6.60
C ILE A 262 -12.00 -27.24 -5.68
N GLY A 263 -12.03 -27.44 -4.37
CA GLY A 263 -11.67 -26.42 -3.39
C GLY A 263 -10.24 -25.91 -3.57
N GLY A 264 -9.29 -26.81 -3.84
CA GLY A 264 -7.91 -26.45 -4.09
C GLY A 264 -7.72 -25.63 -5.37
N VAL A 265 -8.42 -25.97 -6.46
CA VAL A 265 -8.42 -25.17 -7.70
C VAL A 265 -9.00 -23.78 -7.45
N ILE A 266 -10.13 -23.68 -6.73
CA ILE A 266 -10.74 -22.40 -6.37
C ILE A 266 -9.76 -21.55 -5.55
N ALA A 267 -9.05 -22.15 -4.58
CA ALA A 267 -8.05 -21.46 -3.77
C ALA A 267 -6.89 -20.91 -4.62
N LEU A 268 -6.40 -21.66 -5.62
CA LEU A 268 -5.37 -21.20 -6.54
C LEU A 268 -5.84 -20.03 -7.44
N VAL A 269 -7.06 -20.12 -7.96
CA VAL A 269 -7.67 -19.03 -8.75
C VAL A 269 -7.81 -17.77 -7.88
N ALA A 270 -8.32 -17.92 -6.66
CA ALA A 270 -8.47 -16.81 -5.71
C ALA A 270 -7.12 -16.18 -5.33
N ALA A 271 -6.09 -17.00 -5.08
CA ALA A 271 -4.73 -16.51 -4.79
C ALA A 271 -4.18 -15.68 -5.96
N THR A 272 -4.31 -16.19 -7.18
CA THR A 272 -3.83 -15.49 -8.40
C THR A 272 -4.57 -14.18 -8.62
N ALA A 273 -5.91 -14.19 -8.47
CA ALA A 273 -6.72 -12.98 -8.56
C ALA A 273 -6.34 -11.96 -7.48
N ALA A 274 -6.08 -12.40 -6.24
CA ALA A 274 -5.66 -11.54 -5.15
C ALA A 274 -4.32 -10.87 -5.43
N VAL A 275 -3.33 -11.60 -5.96
CA VAL A 275 -2.03 -11.04 -6.37
C VAL A 275 -2.20 -10.02 -7.49
N TYR A 276 -2.98 -10.32 -8.52
CA TYR A 276 -3.23 -9.41 -9.64
C TYR A 276 -3.91 -8.11 -9.19
N LEU A 277 -4.98 -8.22 -8.38
CA LEU A 277 -5.68 -7.06 -7.83
C LEU A 277 -4.78 -6.27 -6.87
N GLY A 278 -3.95 -6.94 -6.09
CA GLY A 278 -2.93 -6.33 -5.24
C GLY A 278 -1.93 -5.49 -6.04
N GLY A 279 -1.44 -6.01 -7.17
CA GLY A 279 -0.57 -5.29 -8.10
C GLY A 279 -1.23 -4.02 -8.66
N ARG A 280 -2.46 -4.14 -9.17
CA ARG A 280 -3.25 -2.99 -9.68
C ARG A 280 -3.48 -1.92 -8.60
N ARG A 281 -3.74 -2.34 -7.36
CA ARG A 281 -3.92 -1.42 -6.23
C ARG A 281 -2.63 -0.69 -5.91
N ARG A 282 -1.49 -1.39 -5.82
CA ARG A 282 -0.17 -0.77 -5.57
C ARG A 282 0.19 0.25 -6.65
N GLU A 283 -0.08 -0.05 -7.91
CA GLU A 283 0.14 0.87 -9.02
C GLU A 283 -0.69 2.15 -8.87
N ARG A 284 -2.00 2.02 -8.59
CA ARG A 284 -2.87 3.17 -8.33
C ARG A 284 -2.40 4.00 -7.14
N ARG A 285 -1.92 3.34 -6.07
CA ARG A 285 -1.38 4.02 -4.89
C ARG A 285 -0.11 4.81 -5.23
N ALA A 286 0.83 4.19 -5.93
CA ALA A 286 2.07 4.84 -6.35
C ALA A 286 1.81 6.09 -7.20
N ARG A 287 0.85 6.01 -8.14
CA ARG A 287 0.45 7.17 -8.95
C ARG A 287 -0.13 8.30 -8.10
N ARG A 288 -0.98 7.98 -7.11
CA ARG A 288 -1.58 8.98 -6.22
C ARG A 288 -0.58 9.61 -5.26
N VAL A 289 0.33 8.80 -4.69
CA VAL A 289 1.42 9.30 -3.83
C VAL A 289 2.28 10.29 -4.61
N ARG A 290 2.70 9.92 -5.82
CA ARG A 290 3.47 10.79 -6.71
C ARG A 290 2.72 12.08 -7.05
N ALA A 291 1.46 11.97 -7.42
CA ALA A 291 0.64 13.13 -7.75
C ALA A 291 0.39 14.05 -6.53
N SER A 292 0.58 13.56 -5.31
CA SER A 292 0.47 14.35 -4.07
C SER A 292 1.81 14.83 -3.51
N GLU A 293 2.92 14.43 -4.11
CA GLU A 293 4.27 14.74 -3.63
C GLU A 293 4.51 16.25 -3.69
N SER A 294 5.11 16.81 -2.63
CA SER A 294 5.43 18.23 -2.54
C SER A 294 6.55 18.61 -3.50
N ILE A 295 6.33 19.67 -4.26
CA ILE A 295 7.30 20.30 -5.14
C ILE A 295 7.76 21.57 -4.39
N GLY A 296 8.77 21.45 -3.54
CA GLY A 296 9.21 22.50 -2.62
C GLY A 296 10.15 21.95 -1.54
N PRO A 297 10.67 22.78 -0.61
CA PRO A 297 11.52 22.31 0.48
C PRO A 297 10.78 21.25 1.31
N SER A 298 11.35 20.06 1.39
CA SER A 298 10.73 18.95 2.11
C SER A 298 10.94 19.12 3.61
N PRO A 299 9.97 18.78 4.46
CA PRO A 299 10.19 18.70 5.91
C PRO A 299 11.23 17.63 6.33
N LEU A 300 11.72 16.83 5.37
CA LEU A 300 12.84 15.89 5.57
C LEU A 300 14.21 16.52 5.34
N ASP A 301 14.28 17.72 4.75
CA ASP A 301 15.52 18.46 4.49
C ASP A 301 15.91 19.35 5.69
N GLU A 302 15.06 19.44 6.72
CA GLU A 302 15.45 20.01 8.03
C GLU A 302 16.41 19.05 8.74
N GLU A 303 17.70 19.42 8.69
CA GLU A 303 18.77 18.83 9.47
C GLU A 303 18.33 18.69 10.94
N PRO A 304 18.50 17.51 11.58
CA PRO A 304 18.09 17.34 12.97
C PRO A 304 18.80 18.40 13.82
N PRO A 305 18.11 19.03 14.80
CA PRO A 305 18.77 19.99 15.68
C PRO A 305 19.98 19.31 16.30
N ALA A 306 21.16 19.91 16.15
CA ALA A 306 22.37 19.47 16.79
C ALA A 306 22.09 19.35 18.29
N VAL A 307 22.08 18.11 18.79
CA VAL A 307 22.02 17.80 20.22
C VAL A 307 23.41 17.93 20.80
#